data_AF-A0A6L5QKY5-F1
#
_entry.id   AF-A0A6L5QKY5-F1
#
_cell.length_a   1.000
_cell.length_b   1.000
_cell.length_c   1.000
_cell.angle_alpha   90.00
_cell.angle_beta   90.00
_cell.angle_gamma   90.00
#
_symmetry.space_group_name_H-M   'P 1'
#
loop_
_entity.id
_entity.type
_entity.pdbx_description
1 polymer ?
#
loop_
_entity_poly.entity_id
_entity_poly.type
_entity_poly.pdbx_seq_one_letter_code
_entity_poly.pdbx_strand_id
1 'polypeptide(L)'
;MPVFTPDQLVTEVSPVQGSAEPNQTLWISEAGELTQFGAFIEVLQPGSRSSIKHWHSAEDEMVYVLAGEITVIEGATETVRAAGIQPVLKGGAS
;
A
#
# COMPACT_ATOMS: atom_id res chain seq x y z
N MET A 1 22.41 8.02 -9.58
CA MET A 1 20.99 7.95 -9.19
C MET A 1 20.48 6.63 -9.73
N PRO A 2 20.28 5.62 -8.88
CA PRO A 2 19.77 4.34 -9.35
C PRO A 2 18.35 4.53 -9.90
N VAL A 3 18.04 3.82 -10.97
CA VAL A 3 16.70 3.74 -11.57
C VAL A 3 16.32 2.27 -11.55
N PHE A 4 15.21 1.97 -10.88
CA PHE A 4 14.71 0.62 -10.75
C PHE A 4 13.49 0.42 -11.64
N THR A 5 13.42 -0.72 -12.31
CA THR A 5 12.22 -1.20 -13.00
C THR A 5 11.44 -2.16 -12.09
N PRO A 6 10.13 -2.36 -12.30
CA PRO A 6 9.31 -3.21 -11.42
C PRO A 6 9.84 -4.64 -11.24
N ASP A 7 10.50 -5.20 -12.24
CA ASP A 7 11.12 -6.54 -12.20
C ASP A 7 12.37 -6.63 -11.30
N GLN A 8 12.90 -5.49 -10.87
CA GLN A 8 14.04 -5.41 -9.94
C GLN A 8 13.61 -5.24 -8.48
N LEU A 9 12.31 -5.08 -8.22
CA LEU A 9 11.78 -4.91 -6.88
C LEU A 9 11.63 -6.26 -6.17
N VAL A 10 11.83 -6.27 -4.85
CA VAL A 10 11.53 -7.46 -4.04
C VAL A 10 10.01 -7.62 -3.99
N THR A 11 9.51 -8.77 -4.43
CA THR A 11 8.07 -9.03 -4.50
C THR A 11 7.64 -10.03 -3.44
N GLU A 12 6.66 -9.63 -2.64
CA GLU A 12 5.92 -10.51 -1.74
C GLU A 12 4.56 -10.84 -2.35
N VAL A 13 4.16 -12.11 -2.26
CA VAL A 13 2.88 -12.61 -2.80
C VAL A 13 2.02 -13.19 -1.69
N SER A 14 0.76 -12.78 -1.65
CA SER A 14 -0.21 -13.25 -0.66
C SER A 14 -1.46 -13.81 -1.35
N PRO A 15 -1.75 -15.13 -1.23
CA PRO A 15 -2.95 -15.72 -1.82
C PRO A 15 -4.23 -15.08 -1.28
N VAL A 16 -5.22 -14.89 -2.15
CA VAL A 16 -6.53 -14.33 -1.80
C VAL A 16 -7.61 -15.37 -2.04
N GLN A 17 -8.40 -15.67 -1.01
CA GLN A 17 -9.51 -16.61 -1.15
C GLN A 17 -10.57 -16.05 -2.11
N GLY A 18 -10.92 -16.82 -3.14
CA GLY A 18 -11.92 -16.41 -4.14
C GLY A 18 -11.38 -15.58 -5.30
N SER A 19 -10.07 -15.33 -5.34
CA SER A 19 -9.38 -14.73 -6.49
C SER A 19 -8.48 -15.77 -7.17
N ALA A 20 -8.36 -15.69 -8.49
CA ALA A 20 -7.38 -16.49 -9.25
C ALA A 20 -5.95 -15.95 -9.10
N GLU A 21 -5.82 -14.64 -8.90
CA GLU A 21 -4.55 -13.94 -8.73
C GLU A 21 -4.29 -13.64 -7.24
N PRO A 22 -3.02 -13.59 -6.79
CA PRO A 22 -2.67 -13.17 -5.43
C PRO A 22 -2.61 -11.64 -5.31
N ASN A 23 -2.60 -11.14 -4.07
CA ASN A 23 -2.10 -9.81 -3.78
C ASN A 23 -0.57 -9.78 -3.94
N GLN A 24 -0.04 -8.63 -4.31
CA GLN A 24 1.39 -8.43 -4.49
C GLN A 24 1.85 -7.16 -3.78
N THR A 25 2.99 -7.23 -3.11
CA THR A 25 3.70 -6.07 -2.57
C THR A 25 5.08 -5.99 -3.22
N LEU A 26 5.35 -4.90 -3.93
CA LEU A 26 6.65 -4.63 -4.55
C LEU A 26 7.42 -3.63 -3.69
N TRP A 27 8.44 -4.10 -2.99
CA TRP A 27 9.22 -3.32 -2.03
C TRP A 27 10.28 -2.46 -2.73
N ILE A 28 10.01 -1.17 -2.84
CA ILE A 28 10.93 -0.16 -3.39
C ILE A 28 12.04 0.14 -2.40
N SER A 29 11.73 0.19 -1.11
CA SER A 29 12.69 0.44 -0.04
C SER A 29 13.83 -0.57 -0.01
N GLU A 30 13.53 -1.86 -0.21
CA GLU A 30 14.54 -2.92 -0.25
C GLU A 30 15.48 -2.78 -1.46
N ALA A 31 14.92 -2.54 -2.65
CA ALA A 31 15.72 -2.35 -3.85
C ALA A 31 16.59 -1.08 -3.79
N GLY A 32 16.08 -0.02 -3.17
CA GLY A 32 16.75 1.27 -3.02
C GLY A 32 17.58 1.44 -1.75
N GLU A 33 17.65 0.42 -0.88
CA GLU A 33 18.28 0.49 0.45
C GLU A 33 17.80 1.70 1.28
N LEU A 34 16.50 2.03 1.21
CA LEU A 34 15.93 3.17 1.91
C LEU A 34 15.77 2.83 3.40
N THR A 35 16.37 3.65 4.27
CA THR A 35 16.36 3.43 5.73
C THR A 35 15.52 4.43 6.52
N GLN A 36 15.01 5.49 5.87
CA GLN A 36 14.28 6.57 6.54
C GLN A 36 12.76 6.38 6.52
N PHE A 37 12.24 5.67 5.51
CA PHE A 37 10.81 5.37 5.36
C PHE A 37 10.65 4.12 4.49
N GLY A 38 9.55 3.38 4.72
CA GLY A 38 9.13 2.31 3.83
C GLY A 38 8.47 2.87 2.56
N ALA A 39 8.75 2.25 1.41
CA ALA A 39 8.08 2.57 0.16
C ALA A 39 7.82 1.29 -0.61
N PHE A 40 6.57 1.07 -1.01
CA PHE A 40 6.17 -0.11 -1.78
C PHE A 40 4.96 0.20 -2.67
N ILE A 41 4.72 -0.66 -3.65
CA ILE A 41 3.48 -0.70 -4.44
C ILE A 41 2.70 -1.92 -4.00
N GLU A 42 1.43 -1.74 -3.63
CA GLU A 42 0.53 -2.84 -3.30
C GLU A 42 -0.50 -3.02 -4.42
N VAL A 43 -0.67 -4.25 -4.89
CA VAL A 43 -1.69 -4.65 -5.87
C VAL A 43 -2.69 -5.56 -5.16
N LEU A 44 -3.88 -5.04 -4.94
CA LEU A 44 -4.96 -5.73 -4.24
C LEU A 44 -5.99 -6.29 -5.21
N GLN A 45 -6.34 -7.56 -5.02
CA GLN A 45 -7.41 -8.18 -5.77
C GLN A 45 -8.78 -7.74 -5.25
N PRO A 46 -9.83 -7.72 -6.08
CA PRO A 46 -11.17 -7.34 -5.66
C PRO A 46 -11.63 -8.08 -4.38
N GLY A 47 -12.18 -7.34 -3.42
CA GLY A 47 -12.60 -7.88 -2.13
C GLY A 47 -11.47 -8.12 -1.12
N SER A 48 -10.22 -7.88 -1.51
CA SER A 48 -9.08 -7.89 -0.59
C SER A 48 -8.97 -6.58 0.18
N ARG A 49 -8.10 -6.59 1.19
CA ARG A 49 -7.69 -5.42 1.97
C ARG A 49 -6.18 -5.34 2.00
N SER A 50 -5.64 -4.14 2.11
CA SER A 50 -4.24 -3.96 2.47
C SER A 50 -3.97 -4.62 3.82
N SER A 51 -2.80 -5.24 3.96
CA SER A 51 -2.47 -6.02 5.15
C SER A 51 -2.16 -5.16 6.38
N ILE A 52 -2.02 -3.84 6.20
CA ILE A 52 -1.49 -2.95 7.21
C ILE A 52 -2.62 -2.39 8.09
N LYS A 53 -3.25 -3.27 8.87
CA LYS A 53 -3.79 -2.85 10.19
C LYS A 53 -2.66 -2.77 11.20
N HIS A 54 -1.57 -2.08 10.87
CA HIS A 54 -0.55 -1.68 11.81
C HIS A 54 -0.54 -0.15 11.80
N TRP A 55 -1.39 0.41 12.66
CA TRP A 55 -1.31 1.82 13.02
C TRP A 55 0.07 2.04 13.67
N HIS A 56 1.04 2.56 12.91
CA HIS A 56 2.25 3.09 13.51
C HIS A 56 1.87 4.43 14.14
N SER A 57 1.65 4.46 15.46
CA SER A 57 1.29 5.70 16.18
C SER A 57 2.39 6.76 16.11
N ALA A 58 3.56 6.40 15.58
CA ALA A 58 4.76 7.21 15.51
C ALA A 58 5.16 7.63 14.07
N GLU A 59 4.47 7.16 13.03
CA GLU A 59 4.89 7.40 11.64
C GLU A 59 3.73 7.94 10.79
N ASP A 60 4.03 8.90 9.92
CA ASP A 60 3.08 9.39 8.90
C ASP A 60 3.03 8.41 7.73
N GLU A 61 1.82 8.15 7.22
CA GLU A 61 1.59 7.25 6.09
C GLU A 61 0.91 8.01 4.94
N MET A 62 1.39 7.78 3.72
CA MET A 62 0.83 8.35 2.50
C MET A 62 0.48 7.23 1.51
N VAL A 63 -0.77 7.25 1.02
CA VAL A 63 -1.25 6.33 -0.01
C VAL A 63 -1.55 7.07 -1.29
N TYR A 64 -1.10 6.52 -2.43
CA TYR A 64 -1.43 7.01 -3.76
C TYR A 64 -2.04 5.87 -4.58
N VAL A 65 -3.26 6.08 -5.07
CA VAL A 65 -3.92 5.07 -5.92
C VAL A 65 -3.43 5.25 -7.36
N LEU A 66 -2.59 4.31 -7.81
CA LEU A 66 -2.03 4.31 -9.16
C LEU A 66 -3.07 3.90 -10.22
N ALA A 67 -3.92 2.93 -9.89
CA ALA A 67 -4.99 2.43 -10.76
C ALA A 67 -6.07 1.73 -9.92
N GLY A 68 -7.28 1.62 -10.50
CA GLY A 68 -8.43 0.99 -9.84
C GLY A 68 -9.12 1.90 -8.84
N GLU A 69 -9.93 1.27 -7.98
CA GLU A 69 -10.69 1.93 -6.92
C GLU A 69 -10.44 1.21 -5.60
N ILE A 70 -10.33 1.98 -4.52
CA ILE A 70 -10.21 1.46 -3.15
C ILE A 70 -11.27 2.09 -2.26
N THR A 71 -11.58 1.41 -1.16
CA THR A 71 -12.34 1.99 -0.06
C THR A 71 -11.39 2.26 1.09
N VAL A 72 -11.27 3.53 1.47
CA VAL A 72 -10.55 3.95 2.69
C VAL A 72 -11.51 3.80 3.86
N ILE A 73 -11.09 3.08 4.90
CA ILE A 73 -11.88 2.84 6.12
C ILE A 73 -11.20 3.52 7.31
N GLU A 74 -11.81 4.57 7.83
CA GLU A 74 -11.33 5.35 8.99
C GLU A 74 -12.37 5.28 10.13
N GLY A 75 -12.13 4.38 11.08
CA GLY A 75 -13.09 4.12 12.16
C GLY A 75 -14.42 3.59 11.62
N ALA A 76 -15.49 4.38 11.76
CA ALA A 76 -16.82 4.06 11.22
C ALA A 76 -17.08 4.69 9.83
N THR A 77 -16.13 5.45 9.30
CA THR A 77 -16.28 6.15 8.03
C THR A 77 -15.68 5.32 6.90
N GLU A 78 -16.43 5.12 5.83
CA GLU A 78 -15.98 4.46 4.61
C GLU A 78 -16.03 5.45 3.44
N THR A 79 -14.96 5.52 2.67
CA THR A 79 -14.86 6.45 1.53
C THR A 79 -14.28 5.76 0.31
N VAL A 80 -15.07 5.66 -0.77
CA VAL A 80 -14.62 5.13 -2.06
C VAL A 80 -13.79 6.17 -2.81
N ARG A 81 -12.66 5.74 -3.35
CA ARG A 81 -11.68 6.60 -4.03
C ARG A 81 -11.12 5.90 -5.26
N ALA A 82 -11.20 6.59 -6.39
CA ALA A 82 -10.51 6.22 -7.63
C ALA A 82 -9.07 6.76 -7.63
N ALA A 83 -8.37 6.63 -8.76
CA ALA A 83 -6.99 7.07 -8.94
C ALA A 83 -6.72 8.50 -8.42
N GLY A 84 -5.61 8.67 -7.69
CA GLY A 84 -5.20 9.94 -7.10
C GLY A 84 -4.58 9.84 -5.70
N ILE A 85 -4.12 10.99 -5.19
CA ILE A 85 -3.54 11.15 -3.85
C ILE A 85 -4.64 10.95 -2.79
N GLN A 86 -4.38 10.09 -1.81
CA GLN A 86 -5.21 9.98 -0.61
C GLN A 86 -4.68 10.93 0.48
N PRO A 87 -5.54 11.38 1.42
CA PRO A 87 -5.07 12.15 2.56
C PRO A 87 -3.99 11.37 3.32
N VAL A 88 -2.95 12.07 3.76
CA VAL A 88 -1.89 11.53 4.61
C VAL A 88 -2.51 11.13 5.95
N LEU A 89 -2.38 9.86 6.31
CA LEU A 89 -2.71 9.38 7.63
C LEU A 89 -1.58 9.79 8.56
N LYS A 90 -1.83 10.80 9.40
CA LYS A 90 -0.81 11.26 10.34
C LYS A 90 -0.69 10.34 11.55
N GLY A 91 0.54 10.06 11.94
CA GLY A 91 0.82 9.38 13.19
C GLY A 91 0.20 10.14 14.36
N GLY A 92 -0.72 9.51 15.09
CA GLY A 92 -1.29 10.02 16.34
C GLY A 92 -2.66 10.71 16.28
N ALA A 93 -3.36 10.71 15.15
CA ALA A 93 -4.74 11.21 15.08
C ALA A 93 -5.76 10.09 15.38
N SER A 94 -6.03 9.84 16.67
CA SER A 94 -7.15 9.01 17.15
C SER A 94 -8.46 9.79 17.23
#